data_AF-A0A914YI80-F1
#
_entry.id   AF-A0A914YI80-F1
#
_cell.length_a   1.000
_cell.length_b   1.000
_cell.length_c   1.000
_cell.angle_alpha   90.00
_cell.angle_beta   90.00
_cell.angle_gamma   90.00
#
_symmetry.space_group_name_H-M   'P 1'
#
loop_
_entity.id
_entity.type
_entity.pdbx_description
1 polymer ?
#
loop_
_entity_poly.entity_id
_entity_poly.type
_entity_poly.pdbx_seq_one_letter_code
_entity_poly.pdbx_strand_id
1 'polypeptide(L)'
;MLGSFAYKKIPPKENIIFRVVKTIKTALVNKFRKGAPQRVHWLDHSLDKHTCATNDKCNNTQTKPFYTSLCIESRFVEDVKSLIRVLIMMLPVPFFWSLYDQQGSRWVIQAIAMDGQITDNFALLPDQMATLNAILIMSFIPIFQFLIYPGVEKIGIRTHYLRRMVVGGILAAMAFVISGFVQIGVNQTLPDIPKRDVSFVSLINSYGSNCNVAFNIPGASQTILPRNTVIILNLIFCYKSVNLQSLIDNKVEKIQTLLRLKPNTYLIQITSTGDCQGNHGAVTLTAKFEGGKSYYVAATPQGVFYDSTKWDKPTEGQGESSLRMTLLSPCNTIMNLTVRSWGCNNSGDTSSYFGRIALCRYNPENVEHPCDPRDTSKYFYYAWKTENDDYKRIPVYDYNGGGNLKANGTAYSFIDMKPGIYKAYYVKYLLGDSDRTPAKEEIAVVEIQGSTFEITGMGGVYSLIISKNGQVSSNISPNNSNVLNIYTIVPRNHLSILWQVPQYIVITAAEILFSITGLEFCYSQAAPSMKAVLQAVWCFTVALGDLIIIIIAELDLFPNLVRLKIFFQKFISEL
;
A
#
# COMPACT_ATOMS: atom_id res chain seq x y z
N MET A 1 -10.75 -33.33 23.16
CA MET A 1 -11.66 -33.40 22.00
C MET A 1 -12.92 -34.15 22.40
N LEU A 2 -14.04 -33.45 22.57
CA LEU A 2 -15.37 -34.07 22.67
C LEU A 2 -15.57 -34.96 21.43
N GLY A 3 -15.96 -36.23 21.61
CA GLY A 3 -16.19 -37.18 20.53
C GLY A 3 -15.13 -38.28 20.35
N SER A 4 -13.99 -38.23 21.04
CA SER A 4 -12.92 -39.25 20.86
C SER A 4 -13.34 -40.68 21.27
N PHE A 5 -14.41 -40.82 22.05
CA PHE A 5 -14.99 -42.07 22.54
C PHE A 5 -15.76 -42.83 21.45
N ALA A 6 -16.27 -42.12 20.44
CA ALA A 6 -17.00 -42.71 19.31
C ALA A 6 -16.05 -43.24 18.21
N TYR A 7 -14.75 -42.96 18.32
CA TYR A 7 -13.75 -43.37 17.34
C TYR A 7 -12.94 -44.57 17.84
N LYS A 8 -12.96 -45.65 17.07
CA LYS A 8 -12.06 -46.79 17.27
C LYS A 8 -10.63 -46.36 16.91
N LYS A 9 -9.80 -46.08 17.91
CA LYS A 9 -8.38 -45.74 17.73
C LYS A 9 -7.62 -46.99 17.32
N ILE A 10 -7.27 -47.08 16.03
CA ILE A 10 -6.45 -48.17 15.48
C ILE A 10 -4.99 -47.84 15.82
N PRO A 11 -4.18 -48.80 16.31
CA PRO A 11 -2.77 -48.55 16.62
C PRO A 11 -2.03 -48.01 15.38
N PRO A 12 -1.00 -47.14 15.57
CA PRO A 12 -0.28 -46.55 14.46
C PRO A 12 0.34 -47.66 13.61
N LYS A 13 -0.13 -47.79 12.37
CA LYS A 13 0.53 -48.59 11.35
C LYS A 13 1.83 -47.87 10.95
N GLU A 14 2.85 -48.62 10.51
CA GLU A 14 4.14 -48.09 10.06
C GLU A 14 4.02 -46.80 9.24
N ASN A 15 5.00 -45.90 9.35
CA ASN A 15 4.99 -44.64 8.61
C ASN A 15 4.92 -44.91 7.09
N ILE A 16 3.75 -44.63 6.50
CA ILE A 16 3.44 -44.93 5.11
C ILE A 16 4.40 -44.19 4.18
N ILE A 17 4.79 -42.95 4.51
CA ILE A 17 5.73 -42.16 3.69
C ILE A 17 7.08 -42.86 3.62
N PHE A 18 7.62 -43.29 4.77
CA PHE A 18 8.89 -44.00 4.81
C PHE A 18 8.82 -45.31 4.04
N ARG A 19 7.68 -46.02 4.11
CA ARG A 19 7.44 -47.24 3.35
C ARG A 19 7.41 -46.98 1.84
N VAL A 20 6.73 -45.92 1.39
CA VAL A 20 6.70 -45.50 -0.03
C VAL A 20 8.11 -45.18 -0.52
N VAL A 21 8.87 -44.36 0.22
CA VAL A 21 10.25 -43.99 -0.14
C VAL A 21 11.16 -45.23 -0.21
N LYS A 22 11.03 -46.15 0.76
CA LYS A 22 11.76 -47.42 0.77
C LYS A 22 11.43 -48.27 -0.46
N THR A 23 10.15 -48.42 -0.80
CA THR A 23 9.71 -49.19 -1.98
C THR A 23 10.25 -48.58 -3.28
N ILE A 24 10.19 -47.26 -3.43
CA ILE A 24 10.75 -46.55 -4.59
C ILE A 24 12.27 -46.74 -4.67
N LYS A 25 12.99 -46.56 -3.55
CA LYS A 25 14.44 -46.74 -3.48
C LYS A 25 14.85 -48.17 -3.83
N THR A 26 14.15 -49.18 -3.29
CA THR A 26 14.41 -50.60 -3.58
C THR A 26 14.12 -50.92 -5.05
N ALA A 27 13.04 -50.39 -5.64
CA ALA A 27 12.75 -50.56 -7.05
C ALA A 27 13.86 -49.98 -7.95
N LEU A 28 14.32 -48.75 -7.65
CA LEU A 28 15.38 -48.10 -8.42
C LEU A 28 16.72 -48.86 -8.30
N VAL A 29 17.10 -49.26 -7.10
CA VAL A 29 18.34 -50.03 -6.87
C VAL A 29 18.30 -51.38 -7.61
N ASN A 30 17.16 -52.08 -7.60
CA ASN A 30 17.02 -53.36 -8.30
C ASN A 30 16.98 -53.17 -9.83
N LYS A 31 16.38 -52.08 -10.32
CA LYS A 31 16.35 -51.75 -11.75
C LYS A 31 17.75 -51.52 -12.34
N PHE A 32 18.63 -50.83 -11.60
CA PHE A 32 20.00 -50.52 -12.06
C PHE A 32 21.02 -51.64 -11.77
N ARG A 33 20.57 -52.80 -11.28
CA ARG A 33 21.45 -53.95 -11.03
C ARG A 33 21.75 -54.68 -12.35
N LYS A 34 23.02 -55.04 -12.58
CA LYS A 34 23.42 -55.88 -13.73
C LYS A 34 22.65 -57.20 -13.69
N GLY A 35 21.92 -57.53 -14.77
CA GLY A 35 21.13 -58.75 -14.90
C GLY A 35 19.69 -58.70 -14.38
N ALA A 36 19.10 -57.50 -14.19
CA ALA A 36 17.72 -57.37 -13.75
C ALA A 36 16.71 -57.95 -14.76
N PRO A 37 15.66 -58.67 -14.30
CA PRO A 37 14.62 -59.23 -15.19
C PRO A 37 13.77 -58.13 -15.82
N GLN A 38 13.38 -58.27 -17.09
CA GLN A 38 12.49 -57.29 -17.74
C GLN A 38 11.10 -57.29 -17.07
N ARG A 39 10.66 -56.14 -16.58
CA ARG A 39 9.33 -55.92 -15.98
C ARG A 39 8.55 -54.87 -16.78
N VAL A 40 7.22 -54.99 -16.81
CA VAL A 40 6.35 -54.06 -17.55
C VAL A 40 6.37 -52.64 -16.97
N HIS A 41 6.42 -52.50 -15.64
CA HIS A 41 6.58 -51.22 -14.97
C HIS A 41 7.80 -51.24 -14.04
N TRP A 42 8.59 -50.16 -14.04
CA TRP A 42 9.84 -50.09 -13.28
C TRP A 42 9.66 -50.26 -11.76
N LEU A 43 8.50 -49.90 -11.22
CA LEU A 43 8.20 -50.07 -9.80
C LEU A 43 8.02 -51.55 -9.40
N ASP A 44 7.78 -52.45 -10.35
CA ASP A 44 7.64 -53.89 -10.07
C ASP A 44 8.97 -54.55 -9.66
N HIS A 45 10.10 -53.88 -9.96
CA HIS A 45 11.42 -54.30 -9.47
C HIS A 45 11.54 -54.25 -7.94
N SER A 46 10.62 -53.60 -7.22
CA SER A 46 10.59 -53.70 -5.74
C SER A 46 10.29 -55.12 -5.26
N LEU A 47 9.63 -55.93 -6.09
CA LEU A 47 9.23 -57.30 -5.77
C LEU A 47 10.28 -58.35 -6.20
N ASP A 48 11.38 -57.96 -6.83
CA ASP A 48 12.38 -58.91 -7.37
C ASP A 48 13.09 -59.76 -6.29
N LYS A 49 13.08 -59.33 -5.03
CA LYS A 49 13.60 -60.09 -3.87
C LYS A 49 12.49 -60.69 -3.00
N HIS A 50 11.23 -60.56 -3.39
CA HIS A 50 10.08 -60.92 -2.56
C HIS A 50 9.39 -62.19 -3.09
N THR A 51 9.56 -63.31 -2.39
CA THR A 51 8.80 -64.54 -2.64
C THR A 51 7.50 -64.54 -1.82
N CYS A 52 6.36 -64.31 -2.49
CA CYS A 52 5.05 -64.26 -1.81
C CYS A 52 4.60 -65.59 -1.19
N ALA A 53 5.29 -66.72 -1.47
CA ALA A 53 5.01 -68.04 -0.91
C ALA A 53 5.63 -68.29 0.48
N THR A 54 6.64 -67.51 0.90
CA THR A 54 7.44 -67.76 2.12
C THR A 54 7.29 -66.69 3.20
N ASN A 55 6.45 -65.66 3.00
CA ASN A 55 6.23 -64.61 3.99
C ASN A 55 4.90 -64.82 4.72
N ASP A 56 4.93 -65.01 6.05
CA ASP A 56 3.74 -65.18 6.91
C ASP A 56 2.72 -64.03 6.80
N LYS A 57 3.14 -62.84 6.33
CA LYS A 57 2.26 -61.70 6.04
C LYS A 57 1.31 -61.90 4.84
N CYS A 58 1.53 -62.93 4.01
CA CYS A 58 0.61 -63.33 2.94
C CYS A 58 -0.51 -64.26 3.41
N ASN A 59 -0.37 -64.91 4.57
CA ASN A 59 -1.32 -65.94 5.01
C ASN A 59 -2.45 -65.34 5.85
N ASN A 60 -3.17 -64.37 5.28
CA ASN A 60 -4.47 -63.94 5.81
C ASN A 60 -5.51 -64.03 4.70
N THR A 61 -5.94 -65.26 4.43
CA THR A 61 -7.21 -65.57 3.79
C THR A 61 -8.37 -65.07 4.66
N GLN A 62 -8.82 -63.84 4.42
CA GLN A 62 -10.26 -63.61 4.39
C GLN A 62 -10.69 -63.68 2.94
N THR A 63 -11.03 -64.90 2.53
CA THR A 63 -11.76 -65.22 1.31
C THR A 63 -13.13 -64.54 1.34
N LYS A 64 -13.23 -63.35 0.75
CA LYS A 64 -14.50 -62.96 0.11
C LYS A 64 -14.55 -63.69 -1.23
N PRO A 65 -15.69 -64.30 -1.61
CA PRO A 65 -15.76 -65.38 -2.62
C PRO A 65 -15.46 -64.97 -4.07
N PHE A 66 -14.94 -63.76 -4.32
CA PHE A 66 -14.76 -63.22 -5.66
C PHE A 66 -13.39 -62.59 -5.93
N TYR A 67 -12.46 -62.57 -4.98
CA TYR A 67 -11.14 -61.95 -5.19
C TYR A 67 -10.01 -62.98 -5.02
N THR A 68 -9.22 -63.17 -6.08
CA THR A 68 -7.95 -63.91 -6.08
C THR A 68 -7.03 -63.34 -5.00
N SER A 69 -6.37 -64.20 -4.21
CA SER A 69 -5.51 -63.81 -3.08
C SER A 69 -4.26 -63.06 -3.57
N LEU A 70 -4.37 -61.74 -3.74
CA LEU A 70 -3.22 -60.89 -4.07
C LEU A 70 -2.36 -60.64 -2.82
N CYS A 71 -1.05 -60.75 -2.99
CA CYS A 71 -0.02 -60.47 -2.00
C CYS A 71 -0.19 -59.01 -1.48
N ILE A 72 -0.17 -58.78 -0.16
CA ILE A 72 -0.38 -57.42 0.42
C ILE A 72 0.66 -56.42 -0.11
N GLU A 73 1.90 -56.87 -0.35
CA GLU A 73 2.95 -56.04 -0.93
C GLU A 73 2.72 -55.73 -2.42
N SER A 74 2.14 -56.63 -3.20
CA SER A 74 1.83 -56.34 -4.61
C SER A 74 0.71 -55.30 -4.73
N ARG A 75 -0.31 -55.39 -3.87
CA ARG A 75 -1.35 -54.36 -3.75
C ARG A 75 -0.78 -53.00 -3.33
N PHE A 76 0.19 -52.99 -2.40
CA PHE A 76 0.86 -51.76 -2.01
C PHE A 76 1.67 -51.14 -3.15
N VAL A 77 2.36 -51.95 -3.96
CA VAL A 77 3.08 -51.46 -5.15
C VAL A 77 2.11 -50.86 -6.17
N GLU A 78 0.93 -51.45 -6.38
CA GLU A 78 -0.14 -50.88 -7.21
C GLU A 78 -0.69 -49.56 -6.64
N ASP A 79 -0.87 -49.47 -5.32
CA ASP A 79 -1.26 -48.23 -4.64
C ASP A 79 -0.21 -47.12 -4.88
N VAL A 80 1.09 -47.46 -4.84
CA VAL A 80 2.19 -46.51 -5.13
C VAL A 80 2.24 -46.13 -6.62
N LYS A 81 1.94 -47.04 -7.56
CA LYS A 81 1.82 -46.68 -8.98
C LYS A 81 0.71 -45.65 -9.21
N SER A 82 -0.44 -45.84 -8.56
CA SER A 82 -1.56 -44.90 -8.62
C SER A 82 -1.16 -43.54 -8.01
N LEU A 83 -0.45 -43.53 -6.88
CA LEU A 83 0.08 -42.32 -6.26
C LEU A 83 1.00 -41.53 -7.21
N ILE A 84 1.95 -42.20 -7.86
CA ILE A 84 2.88 -41.55 -8.81
C ILE A 84 2.13 -40.96 -10.01
N ARG A 85 1.09 -41.65 -10.51
CA ARG A 85 0.26 -41.14 -11.61
C ARG A 85 -0.46 -39.83 -11.22
N VAL A 86 -1.01 -39.76 -10.02
CA VAL A 86 -1.65 -38.55 -9.50
C VAL A 86 -0.62 -37.45 -9.26
N LEU A 87 0.57 -37.78 -8.75
CA LEU A 87 1.66 -36.82 -8.52
C LEU A 87 2.09 -36.12 -9.82
N ILE A 88 2.16 -36.85 -10.94
CA ILE A 88 2.46 -36.24 -12.26
C ILE A 88 1.36 -35.25 -12.66
N MET A 89 0.10 -35.58 -12.39
CA MET A 89 -1.02 -34.66 -12.66
C MET A 89 -1.01 -33.42 -11.76
N MET A 90 -0.33 -33.47 -10.61
CA MET A 90 -0.17 -32.34 -9.70
C MET A 90 0.93 -31.35 -10.12
N LEU A 91 1.74 -31.63 -11.15
CA LEU A 91 2.81 -30.73 -11.59
C LEU A 91 2.36 -29.27 -11.89
N PRO A 92 1.15 -29.01 -12.40
CA PRO A 92 0.66 -27.64 -12.59
C PRO A 92 0.13 -26.97 -11.31
N VAL A 93 -0.10 -27.73 -10.23
CA VAL A 93 -0.72 -27.22 -8.99
C VAL A 93 0.13 -26.15 -8.30
N PRO A 94 1.47 -26.30 -8.16
CA PRO A 94 2.32 -25.23 -7.61
C PRO A 94 2.19 -23.90 -8.35
N PHE A 95 2.07 -23.92 -9.68
CA PHE A 95 1.92 -22.69 -10.47
C PHE A 95 0.58 -22.00 -10.20
N PHE A 96 -0.50 -22.78 -10.03
CA PHE A 96 -1.79 -22.22 -9.63
C PHE A 96 -1.69 -21.51 -8.28
N TRP A 97 -1.11 -22.14 -7.26
CA TRP A 97 -0.92 -21.52 -5.94
C TRP A 97 -0.02 -20.29 -6.01
N SER A 98 1.04 -20.33 -6.81
CA SER A 98 1.92 -19.16 -7.01
C SER A 98 1.19 -17.93 -7.57
N LEU A 99 0.07 -18.12 -8.28
CA LEU A 99 -0.79 -17.04 -8.77
C LEU A 99 -1.87 -16.69 -7.74
N TYR A 100 -2.56 -17.69 -7.21
CA TYR A 100 -3.65 -17.52 -6.27
C TYR A 100 -3.23 -16.76 -5.00
N ASP A 101 -2.11 -17.13 -4.39
CA ASP A 101 -1.67 -16.56 -3.11
C ASP A 101 -1.19 -15.10 -3.23
N GLN A 102 -1.00 -14.59 -4.46
CA GLN A 102 -0.70 -13.16 -4.68
C GLN A 102 -1.87 -12.23 -4.34
N GLN A 103 -3.10 -12.75 -4.23
CA GLN A 103 -4.25 -11.95 -3.82
C GLN A 103 -4.11 -11.40 -2.39
N GLY A 104 -3.35 -12.08 -1.52
CA GLY A 104 -3.07 -11.67 -0.15
C GLY A 104 -1.87 -10.73 0.00
N SER A 105 -1.13 -10.48 -1.08
CA SER A 105 0.10 -9.67 -1.05
C SER A 105 0.11 -8.60 -2.13
N ARG A 106 0.35 -8.96 -3.39
CA ARG A 106 0.48 -8.02 -4.51
C ARG A 106 -0.80 -7.24 -4.76
N TRP A 107 -1.96 -7.89 -4.63
CA TRP A 107 -3.24 -7.21 -4.84
C TRP A 107 -3.59 -6.26 -3.69
N VAL A 108 -3.15 -6.55 -2.46
CA VAL A 108 -3.24 -5.62 -1.33
C VAL A 108 -2.37 -4.39 -1.59
N ILE A 109 -1.13 -4.57 -2.07
CA ILE A 109 -0.25 -3.45 -2.44
C ILE A 109 -0.83 -2.62 -3.60
N GLN A 110 -1.52 -3.25 -4.54
CA GLN A 110 -2.27 -2.56 -5.59
C GLN A 110 -3.43 -1.77 -4.99
N ALA A 111 -4.19 -2.35 -4.05
CA ALA A 111 -5.31 -1.70 -3.38
C ALA A 111 -4.91 -0.48 -2.55
N ILE A 112 -3.73 -0.50 -1.91
CA ILE A 112 -3.16 0.67 -1.19
C ILE A 112 -2.95 1.87 -2.15
N ALA A 113 -2.69 1.60 -3.43
CA ALA A 113 -2.52 2.63 -4.46
C ALA A 113 -3.84 3.03 -5.14
N MET A 114 -4.99 2.55 -4.65
CA MET A 114 -6.33 2.85 -5.16
C MET A 114 -7.13 3.66 -4.15
N ASP A 115 -8.21 4.28 -4.62
CA ASP A 115 -9.13 5.04 -3.79
C ASP A 115 -10.20 4.10 -3.23
N GLY A 116 -10.11 3.80 -1.94
CA GLY A 116 -11.09 3.01 -1.20
C GLY A 116 -12.35 3.77 -0.78
N GLN A 117 -12.50 5.06 -1.08
CA GLN A 117 -13.76 5.76 -0.82
C GLN A 117 -14.84 5.27 -1.79
N ILE A 118 -15.91 4.69 -1.25
CA ILE A 118 -17.06 4.24 -2.04
C ILE A 118 -18.18 5.27 -1.92
N THR A 119 -18.42 5.74 -0.70
CA THR A 119 -19.43 6.76 -0.38
C THR A 119 -18.79 7.78 0.58
N ASP A 120 -19.32 9.00 0.68
CA ASP A 120 -18.79 10.06 1.56
C ASP A 120 -18.55 9.63 3.03
N ASN A 121 -19.30 8.63 3.50
CA ASN A 121 -19.22 8.09 4.86
C ASN A 121 -18.64 6.66 4.96
N PHE A 122 -18.34 6.01 3.82
CA PHE A 122 -17.87 4.62 3.80
C PHE A 122 -16.63 4.47 2.93
N ALA A 123 -15.52 4.13 3.58
CA ALA A 123 -14.26 3.78 2.95
C ALA A 123 -13.97 2.29 3.20
N LEU A 124 -13.67 1.57 2.13
CA LEU A 124 -13.21 0.19 2.17
C LEU A 124 -11.68 0.18 2.27
N LEU A 125 -11.17 -0.50 3.29
CA LEU A 125 -9.73 -0.56 3.53
C LEU A 125 -9.07 -1.61 2.61
N PRO A 126 -7.82 -1.40 2.15
CA PRO A 126 -7.12 -2.34 1.28
C PRO A 126 -7.10 -3.78 1.78
N ASP A 127 -6.83 -3.99 3.08
CA ASP A 127 -6.78 -5.33 3.69
C ASP A 127 -8.14 -6.03 3.74
N GLN A 128 -9.24 -5.25 3.74
CA GLN A 128 -10.60 -5.79 3.73
C GLN A 128 -10.95 -6.43 2.39
N MET A 129 -10.21 -6.14 1.30
CA MET A 129 -10.45 -6.77 0.00
C MET A 129 -10.28 -8.29 0.04
N ALA A 130 -9.44 -8.82 0.93
CA ALA A 130 -9.30 -10.27 1.10
C ALA A 130 -10.61 -10.96 1.55
N THR A 131 -11.51 -10.23 2.24
CA THR A 131 -12.81 -10.77 2.65
C THR A 131 -13.73 -11.05 1.47
N LEU A 132 -13.55 -10.34 0.35
CA LEU A 132 -14.35 -10.52 -0.86
C LEU A 132 -14.21 -11.94 -1.41
N ASN A 133 -13.01 -12.53 -1.35
CA ASN A 133 -12.79 -13.91 -1.80
C ASN A 133 -13.67 -14.91 -1.01
N ALA A 134 -13.74 -14.77 0.31
CA ALA A 134 -14.57 -15.65 1.14
C ALA A 134 -16.07 -15.52 0.80
N ILE A 135 -16.56 -14.29 0.59
CA ILE A 135 -17.95 -14.01 0.18
C ILE A 135 -18.22 -14.63 -1.20
N LEU A 136 -17.30 -14.44 -2.15
CA LEU A 136 -17.41 -14.98 -3.50
C LEU A 136 -17.42 -16.51 -3.51
N ILE A 137 -16.58 -17.19 -2.72
CA ILE A 137 -16.57 -18.66 -2.62
C ILE A 137 -17.92 -19.17 -2.12
N MET A 138 -18.43 -18.59 -1.02
CA MET A 138 -19.72 -18.99 -0.45
C MET A 138 -20.87 -18.79 -1.44
N SER A 139 -20.82 -17.75 -2.26
CA SER A 139 -21.80 -17.50 -3.32
C SER A 139 -21.60 -18.41 -4.53
N PHE A 140 -20.37 -18.64 -4.96
CA PHE A 140 -20.07 -19.31 -6.22
C PHE A 140 -20.20 -20.83 -6.11
N ILE A 141 -19.90 -21.46 -4.96
CA ILE A 141 -20.09 -22.92 -4.82
C ILE A 141 -21.51 -23.37 -5.22
N PRO A 142 -22.61 -22.81 -4.67
CA PRO A 142 -23.96 -23.20 -5.08
C PRO A 142 -24.26 -22.81 -6.53
N ILE A 143 -23.77 -21.66 -7.02
CA ILE A 143 -23.96 -21.25 -8.43
C ILE A 143 -23.30 -22.26 -9.39
N PHE A 144 -22.07 -22.68 -9.09
CA PHE A 144 -21.36 -23.66 -9.91
C PHE A 144 -22.06 -25.02 -9.89
N GLN A 145 -22.50 -25.47 -8.71
CA GLN A 145 -23.17 -26.77 -8.54
C GLN A 145 -24.55 -26.84 -9.16
N PHE A 146 -25.40 -25.82 -8.98
CA PHE A 146 -26.81 -25.87 -9.40
C PHE A 146 -27.05 -25.24 -10.77
N LEU A 147 -26.25 -24.26 -11.20
CA LEU A 147 -26.49 -23.51 -12.42
C LEU A 147 -25.44 -23.82 -13.50
N ILE A 148 -24.16 -23.63 -13.19
CA ILE A 148 -23.10 -23.68 -14.23
C ILE A 148 -22.85 -25.11 -14.69
N TYR A 149 -22.58 -26.07 -13.80
CA TYR A 149 -22.30 -27.45 -14.22
C TYR A 149 -23.49 -28.09 -14.97
N PRO A 150 -24.74 -28.00 -14.46
CA PRO A 150 -25.88 -28.54 -15.20
C PRO A 150 -26.12 -27.80 -16.52
N GLY A 151 -25.86 -26.49 -16.57
CA GLY A 151 -25.96 -25.69 -17.81
C GLY A 151 -24.96 -26.11 -18.87
N VAL A 152 -23.70 -26.31 -18.50
CA VAL A 152 -22.64 -26.78 -19.43
C VAL A 152 -22.92 -28.20 -19.92
N GLU A 153 -23.47 -29.06 -19.06
CA GLU A 153 -23.85 -30.42 -19.44
C GLU A 153 -25.07 -30.44 -20.38
N LYS A 154 -26.02 -29.50 -20.24
CA LYS A 154 -27.11 -29.31 -21.21
C LYS A 154 -26.62 -28.92 -22.61
N ILE A 155 -25.50 -28.19 -22.69
CA ILE A 155 -24.85 -27.81 -23.95
C ILE A 155 -24.08 -29.01 -24.58
N GLY A 156 -24.02 -30.16 -23.90
CA GLY A 156 -23.40 -31.39 -24.39
C GLY A 156 -21.93 -31.56 -24.01
N ILE A 157 -21.37 -30.64 -23.21
CA ILE A 157 -19.98 -30.74 -22.74
C ILE A 157 -19.95 -31.43 -21.38
N ARG A 158 -19.44 -32.66 -21.31
CA ARG A 158 -19.25 -33.36 -20.04
C ARG A 158 -18.15 -32.70 -19.21
N THR A 159 -18.47 -32.40 -17.96
CA THR A 159 -17.62 -31.64 -17.04
C THR A 159 -16.68 -32.55 -16.22
N HIS A 160 -15.78 -33.27 -16.89
CA HIS A 160 -14.77 -34.11 -16.20
C HIS A 160 -13.84 -33.27 -15.30
N TYR A 161 -13.37 -33.84 -14.20
CA TYR A 161 -12.45 -33.19 -13.24
C TYR A 161 -11.25 -32.50 -13.90
N LEU A 162 -10.56 -33.21 -14.81
CA LEU A 162 -9.41 -32.67 -15.53
C LEU A 162 -9.77 -31.46 -16.41
N ARG A 163 -10.94 -31.47 -17.08
CA ARG A 163 -11.38 -30.33 -17.89
C ARG A 163 -11.67 -29.12 -17.03
N ARG A 164 -12.30 -29.32 -15.85
CA ARG A 164 -12.53 -28.25 -14.88
C ARG A 164 -11.21 -27.62 -14.44
N MET A 165 -10.21 -28.44 -14.09
CA MET A 165 -8.89 -27.95 -13.69
C MET A 165 -8.21 -27.14 -14.81
N VAL A 166 -8.28 -27.58 -16.07
CA VAL A 166 -7.71 -26.82 -17.20
C VAL A 166 -8.40 -25.47 -17.36
N VAL A 167 -9.73 -25.42 -17.30
CA VAL A 167 -10.47 -24.15 -17.35
C VAL A 167 -10.12 -23.25 -16.16
N GLY A 168 -9.98 -23.81 -14.97
CA GLY A 168 -9.54 -23.07 -13.78
C GLY A 168 -8.16 -22.45 -13.97
N GLY A 169 -7.20 -23.19 -14.53
CA GLY A 169 -5.87 -22.65 -14.86
C GLY A 169 -5.92 -21.49 -15.87
N ILE A 170 -6.77 -21.59 -16.90
CA ILE A 170 -6.96 -20.52 -17.89
C ILE A 170 -7.59 -19.28 -17.26
N LEU A 171 -8.59 -19.46 -16.39
CA LEU A 171 -9.22 -18.35 -15.66
C LEU A 171 -8.23 -17.68 -14.69
N ALA A 172 -7.37 -18.45 -14.02
CA ALA A 172 -6.33 -17.89 -13.17
C ALA A 172 -5.38 -16.99 -13.99
N ALA A 173 -4.95 -17.43 -15.18
CA ALA A 173 -4.16 -16.58 -16.07
C ALA A 173 -4.92 -15.31 -16.51
N MET A 174 -6.22 -15.44 -16.82
CA MET A 174 -7.07 -14.30 -17.20
C MET A 174 -7.24 -13.29 -16.05
N ALA A 175 -7.36 -13.74 -14.80
CA ALA A 175 -7.42 -12.86 -13.63
C ALA A 175 -6.19 -11.95 -13.53
N PHE A 176 -5.01 -12.47 -13.86
CA PHE A 176 -3.77 -11.69 -13.90
C PHE A 176 -3.69 -10.72 -15.08
N VAL A 177 -4.29 -11.06 -16.23
CA VAL A 177 -4.44 -10.12 -17.35
C VAL A 177 -5.32 -8.93 -16.93
N ILE A 178 -6.46 -9.20 -16.28
CA ILE A 178 -7.33 -8.16 -15.72
C ILE A 178 -6.56 -7.31 -14.70
N SER A 179 -5.81 -7.96 -13.81
CA SER A 179 -4.97 -7.25 -12.82
C SER A 179 -3.92 -6.36 -13.48
N GLY A 180 -3.34 -6.79 -14.60
CA GLY A 180 -2.44 -5.98 -15.42
C GLY A 180 -3.11 -4.71 -15.96
N PHE A 181 -4.34 -4.81 -16.47
CA PHE A 181 -5.10 -3.64 -16.92
C PHE A 181 -5.42 -2.67 -15.78
N VAL A 182 -5.85 -3.19 -14.62
CA VAL A 182 -6.08 -2.36 -13.42
C VAL A 182 -4.78 -1.66 -13.01
N GLN A 183 -3.65 -2.38 -13.05
CA GLN A 183 -2.34 -1.82 -12.72
C GLN A 183 -1.92 -0.69 -13.67
N ILE A 184 -2.24 -0.77 -14.97
CA ILE A 184 -1.98 0.32 -15.92
C ILE A 184 -2.73 1.59 -15.49
N GLY A 185 -3.98 1.47 -15.04
CA GLY A 185 -4.74 2.59 -14.49
C GLY A 185 -4.11 3.17 -13.22
N VAL A 186 -3.69 2.31 -12.28
CA VAL A 186 -3.00 2.73 -11.05
C VAL A 186 -1.66 3.43 -11.35
N ASN A 187 -0.92 2.97 -12.36
CA ASN A 187 0.37 3.56 -12.72
C ASN A 187 0.26 4.99 -13.27
N GLN A 188 -0.95 5.44 -13.63
CA GLN A 188 -1.18 6.83 -14.00
C GLN A 188 -1.24 7.76 -12.78
N THR A 189 -1.55 7.24 -11.59
CA THR A 189 -1.70 8.01 -10.34
C THR A 189 -0.48 7.91 -9.40
N LEU A 190 0.45 7.00 -9.69
CA LEU A 190 1.68 6.86 -8.91
C LEU A 190 2.69 7.96 -9.30
N PRO A 191 3.30 8.63 -8.31
CA PRO A 191 4.34 9.63 -8.58
C PRO A 191 5.58 8.96 -9.17
N ASP A 192 6.26 9.65 -10.08
CA ASP A 192 7.61 9.25 -10.49
C ASP A 192 8.55 9.37 -9.27
N ILE A 193 9.43 8.39 -9.09
CA ILE A 193 10.40 8.38 -8.00
C ILE A 193 11.76 8.83 -8.57
N PRO A 194 12.44 9.82 -7.98
CA PRO A 194 13.73 10.28 -8.47
C PRO A 194 14.76 9.14 -8.39
N LYS A 195 15.48 8.90 -9.49
CA LYS A 195 16.63 7.98 -9.51
C LYS A 195 17.79 8.58 -8.73
N ARG A 196 18.79 7.76 -8.36
CA ARG A 196 20.00 8.23 -7.65
C ARG A 196 20.76 9.35 -8.39
N ASP A 197 20.59 9.47 -9.70
CA ASP A 197 21.27 10.48 -10.53
C ASP A 197 20.44 11.75 -10.79
N VAL A 198 19.23 11.85 -10.23
CA VAL A 198 18.31 12.98 -10.46
C VAL A 198 17.65 13.38 -9.14
N SER A 199 17.47 14.68 -8.94
CA SER A 199 16.66 15.26 -7.87
C SER A 199 15.45 15.96 -8.46
N PHE A 200 14.31 15.83 -7.79
CA PHE A 200 13.09 16.55 -8.17
C PHE A 200 12.96 17.81 -7.33
N VAL A 201 12.69 18.94 -7.98
CA VAL A 201 12.58 20.25 -7.32
C VAL A 201 11.28 20.92 -7.73
N SER A 202 10.41 21.17 -6.76
CA SER A 202 9.13 21.85 -6.99
C SER A 202 9.20 23.30 -6.55
N LEU A 203 8.72 24.22 -7.37
CA LEU A 203 8.76 25.65 -7.07
C LEU A 203 7.39 26.15 -6.62
N ILE A 204 7.38 26.94 -5.54
CA ILE A 204 6.16 27.33 -4.84
C ILE A 204 6.08 28.84 -4.67
N ASN A 205 4.96 29.42 -5.10
CA ASN A 205 4.60 30.82 -4.83
C ASN A 205 3.49 30.88 -3.78
N SER A 206 3.81 31.36 -2.58
CA SER A 206 2.92 31.42 -1.42
C SER A 206 2.30 32.81 -1.19
N TYR A 207 2.42 33.73 -2.14
CA TYR A 207 1.81 35.07 -2.04
C TYR A 207 0.30 35.02 -2.33
N GLY A 208 -0.48 35.78 -1.55
CA GLY A 208 -1.94 35.86 -1.69
C GLY A 208 -2.44 37.02 -2.59
N SER A 209 -1.58 37.95 -2.99
CA SER A 209 -1.87 39.09 -3.88
C SER A 209 -1.32 38.84 -5.30
N ASN A 210 -1.55 39.76 -6.25
CA ASN A 210 -0.98 39.76 -7.62
C ASN A 210 0.57 39.96 -7.63
N CYS A 211 1.30 39.10 -6.91
CA CYS A 211 2.76 39.01 -6.85
C CYS A 211 3.29 37.82 -7.69
N ASN A 212 3.87 38.11 -8.86
CA ASN A 212 4.52 37.12 -9.71
C ASN A 212 5.94 36.85 -9.20
N VAL A 213 6.30 35.58 -9.02
CA VAL A 213 7.64 35.18 -8.58
C VAL A 213 8.33 34.43 -9.69
N ALA A 214 9.49 34.90 -10.13
CA ALA A 214 10.35 34.23 -11.09
C ALA A 214 11.55 33.60 -10.40
N PHE A 215 11.71 32.30 -10.63
CA PHE A 215 12.84 31.49 -10.18
C PHE A 215 13.79 31.29 -11.35
N ASN A 216 14.99 31.82 -11.24
CA ASN A 216 16.07 31.64 -12.20
C ASN A 216 17.09 30.66 -11.63
N ILE A 217 17.04 29.43 -12.13
CA ILE A 217 17.98 28.36 -11.80
C ILE A 217 18.85 28.12 -13.04
N PRO A 218 20.19 27.98 -12.90
CA PRO A 218 21.07 27.66 -14.02
C PRO A 218 20.58 26.44 -14.81
N GLY A 219 20.12 26.67 -16.04
CA GLY A 219 19.57 25.64 -16.94
C GLY A 219 18.07 25.36 -16.81
N ALA A 220 17.34 26.03 -15.91
CA ALA A 220 15.89 25.86 -15.72
C ALA A 220 15.25 27.10 -15.07
N SER A 221 14.90 28.11 -15.87
CA SER A 221 14.22 29.32 -15.36
C SER A 221 12.70 29.20 -15.55
N GLN A 222 11.92 29.49 -14.51
CA GLN A 222 10.45 29.46 -14.55
C GLN A 222 9.85 30.65 -13.81
N THR A 223 8.79 31.23 -14.36
CA THR A 223 7.99 32.27 -13.71
C THR A 223 6.66 31.70 -13.25
N ILE A 224 6.34 31.90 -11.97
CA ILE A 224 5.16 31.35 -11.31
C ILE A 224 4.25 32.48 -10.89
N LEU A 225 3.06 32.49 -11.47
CA LEU A 225 2.01 33.45 -11.16
C LEU A 225 1.42 33.15 -9.76
N PRO A 226 1.06 34.19 -9.00
CA PRO A 226 0.35 34.06 -7.75
C PRO A 226 -1.05 33.55 -8.01
N ARG A 227 -1.65 33.00 -6.98
CA ARG A 227 -3.03 32.58 -7.05
C ARG A 227 -3.94 33.79 -6.85
N ASN A 228 -4.80 34.08 -7.83
CA ASN A 228 -5.95 34.97 -7.65
C ASN A 228 -6.92 34.32 -6.63
N THR A 229 -6.74 34.58 -5.34
CA THR A 229 -7.80 34.38 -4.35
C THR A 229 -8.71 35.60 -4.40
N VAL A 230 -9.68 35.59 -5.32
CA VAL A 230 -10.78 36.59 -5.28
C VAL A 230 -11.58 36.34 -4.00
N ILE A 231 -11.36 37.18 -2.98
CA ILE A 231 -12.24 37.34 -1.84
C ILE A 231 -13.39 38.25 -2.30
N ILE A 232 -14.50 37.64 -2.73
CA ILE A 232 -15.79 38.36 -2.73
C ILE A 232 -16.44 37.99 -1.40
N LEU A 233 -16.48 38.94 -0.48
CA LEU A 233 -17.45 38.94 0.61
C LEU A 233 -18.83 38.98 -0.04
N ASN A 234 -19.57 37.88 0.03
CA ASN A 234 -21.02 37.93 0.15
C ASN A 234 -21.45 36.84 1.12
N LEU A 235 -22.25 37.26 2.09
CA LEU A 235 -22.84 36.42 3.12
C LEU A 235 -23.55 35.21 2.50
N ILE A 236 -23.55 34.10 3.27
CA ILE A 236 -24.35 32.88 3.09
C ILE A 236 -23.66 31.81 2.21
N PHE A 237 -23.20 30.75 2.89
CA PHE A 237 -22.88 29.40 2.37
C PHE A 237 -22.18 29.30 1.01
N CYS A 238 -20.85 29.15 1.02
CA CYS A 238 -20.12 28.33 0.04
C CYS A 238 -18.70 28.04 0.55
N TYR A 239 -18.45 26.80 0.98
CA TYR A 239 -17.11 26.25 1.13
C TYR A 239 -16.47 26.20 -0.25
N LYS A 240 -15.46 27.04 -0.49
CA LYS A 240 -14.75 27.06 -1.77
C LYS A 240 -13.52 26.15 -1.64
N SER A 241 -13.54 25.06 -2.40
CA SER A 241 -12.39 24.19 -2.65
C SER A 241 -11.13 25.05 -2.85
N VAL A 242 -10.17 24.92 -1.93
CA VAL A 242 -8.83 25.44 -2.12
C VAL A 242 -8.25 24.63 -3.27
N ASN A 243 -8.13 25.21 -4.47
CA ASN A 243 -7.48 24.56 -5.62
C ASN A 243 -6.16 23.93 -5.14
N LEU A 244 -6.01 22.62 -5.07
CA LEU A 244 -4.77 22.03 -4.57
C LEU A 244 -3.72 22.11 -5.68
N GLN A 245 -2.60 22.83 -5.48
CA GLN A 245 -1.50 22.80 -6.45
C GLN A 245 -0.73 21.49 -6.26
N SER A 246 -0.75 20.62 -7.27
CA SER A 246 0.09 19.42 -7.28
C SER A 246 1.54 19.81 -7.62
N LEU A 247 2.45 19.51 -6.70
CA LEU A 247 3.90 19.65 -6.81
C LEU A 247 4.54 18.45 -7.50
N ILE A 248 3.76 17.41 -7.83
CA ILE A 248 4.17 16.29 -8.67
C ILE A 248 3.24 16.18 -9.88
N ASP A 249 3.82 15.68 -10.97
CA ASP A 249 3.22 15.40 -12.28
C ASP A 249 1.88 14.63 -12.16
N ASN A 250 0.78 15.39 -12.11
CA ASN A 250 -0.53 14.83 -12.37
C ASN A 250 -0.62 14.57 -13.87
N LYS A 251 -0.51 13.30 -14.28
CA LYS A 251 -0.75 12.89 -15.68
C LYS A 251 -2.14 13.31 -16.21
N VAL A 252 -3.04 13.73 -15.31
CA VAL A 252 -4.44 14.10 -15.60
C VAL A 252 -4.68 15.62 -15.59
N GLU A 253 -3.86 16.43 -14.91
CA GLU A 253 -4.01 17.90 -14.88
C GLU A 253 -2.66 18.59 -15.04
N LYS A 254 -2.46 19.24 -16.20
CA LYS A 254 -1.29 20.05 -16.53
C LYS A 254 -1.25 21.32 -15.67
N ILE A 255 -0.58 21.27 -14.52
CA ILE A 255 0.10 22.45 -13.95
C ILE A 255 1.49 21.99 -13.51
N GLN A 256 2.49 22.27 -14.35
CA GLN A 256 3.86 21.81 -14.19
C GLN A 256 4.68 22.84 -13.39
N THR A 257 5.17 22.46 -12.20
CA THR A 257 6.26 23.15 -11.50
C THR A 257 7.34 22.18 -10.98
N LEU A 258 7.44 20.98 -11.55
CA LEU A 258 8.44 19.97 -11.19
C LEU A 258 9.67 20.05 -12.11
N LEU A 259 10.81 20.44 -11.57
CA LEU A 259 12.10 20.47 -12.25
C LEU A 259 12.90 19.20 -11.96
N ARG A 260 13.54 18.64 -12.99
CA ARG A 260 14.44 17.49 -12.88
C ARG A 260 15.88 17.97 -12.97
N LEU A 261 16.56 18.05 -11.84
CA LEU A 261 17.93 18.57 -11.74
C LEU A 261 18.91 17.43 -11.43
N LYS A 262 20.18 17.61 -11.80
CA LYS A 262 21.25 16.69 -11.39
C LYS A 262 21.67 17.01 -9.95
N PRO A 263 22.18 16.04 -9.18
CA PRO A 263 22.68 16.30 -7.84
C PRO A 263 23.83 17.31 -7.90
N ASN A 264 23.58 18.52 -7.42
CA ASN A 264 24.57 19.59 -7.35
C ASN A 264 24.09 20.69 -6.39
N THR A 265 24.99 21.62 -6.08
CA THR A 265 24.65 22.88 -5.44
C THR A 265 24.26 23.90 -6.51
N TYR A 266 23.06 24.45 -6.40
CA TYR A 266 22.55 25.46 -7.32
C TYR A 266 22.38 26.81 -6.62
N LEU A 267 22.71 27.88 -7.36
CA LEU A 267 22.40 29.25 -6.99
C LEU A 267 21.06 29.61 -7.64
N ILE A 268 20.03 29.76 -6.82
CA ILE A 268 18.66 30.04 -7.27
C ILE A 268 18.42 31.53 -7.06
N GLN A 269 18.25 32.26 -8.15
CA GLN A 269 17.87 33.67 -8.09
C GLN A 269 16.35 33.80 -8.12
N ILE A 270 15.79 34.50 -7.16
CA ILE A 270 14.35 34.67 -7.01
C ILE A 270 14.06 36.15 -7.13
N THR A 271 13.23 36.49 -8.10
CA THR A 271 12.78 37.86 -8.36
C THR A 271 11.28 37.91 -8.24
N SER A 272 10.77 38.95 -7.59
CA SER A 272 9.33 39.15 -7.47
C SER A 272 8.93 40.41 -8.23
N THR A 273 7.78 40.37 -8.89
CA THR A 273 7.24 41.45 -9.72
C THR A 273 5.76 41.61 -9.40
N GLY A 274 5.30 42.84 -9.20
CA GLY A 274 3.90 43.14 -8.84
C GLY A 274 3.73 43.59 -7.38
N ASP A 275 2.49 43.55 -6.88
CA ASP A 275 2.12 44.07 -5.55
C ASP A 275 2.40 43.03 -4.45
N CYS A 276 3.68 42.87 -4.12
CA CYS A 276 4.18 41.89 -3.16
C CYS A 276 4.21 42.42 -1.71
N GLN A 277 3.49 43.50 -1.39
CA GLN A 277 3.49 44.15 -0.06
C GLN A 277 4.90 44.48 0.48
N GLY A 278 5.73 45.08 -0.38
CA GLY A 278 7.10 45.52 -0.09
C GLY A 278 7.99 45.52 -1.35
N ASN A 279 9.07 46.32 -1.36
CA ASN A 279 10.11 46.24 -2.38
C ASN A 279 10.99 45.01 -2.09
N HIS A 280 10.61 43.85 -2.59
CA HIS A 280 11.43 42.64 -2.48
C HIS A 280 12.43 42.62 -3.64
N GLY A 281 13.70 42.87 -3.33
CA GLY A 281 14.79 42.78 -4.30
C GLY A 281 15.03 41.34 -4.80
N ALA A 282 15.97 41.20 -5.74
CA ALA A 282 16.41 39.88 -6.18
C ALA A 282 17.16 39.15 -5.04
N VAL A 283 16.73 37.93 -4.72
CA VAL A 283 17.35 37.08 -3.68
C VAL A 283 18.14 35.97 -4.34
N THR A 284 19.33 35.66 -3.83
CA THR A 284 20.07 34.48 -4.24
C THR A 284 20.10 33.46 -3.11
N LEU A 285 19.54 32.29 -3.35
CA LEU A 285 19.52 31.15 -2.43
C LEU A 285 20.51 30.08 -2.91
N THR A 286 21.40 29.64 -2.02
CA THR A 286 22.26 28.47 -2.28
C THR A 286 21.56 27.22 -1.78
N ALA A 287 21.12 26.36 -2.70
CA ALA A 287 20.42 25.11 -2.36
C ALA A 287 21.24 23.90 -2.82
N LYS A 288 21.44 22.92 -1.92
CA LYS A 288 22.11 21.65 -2.24
C LYS A 288 21.05 20.57 -2.48
N PHE A 289 21.04 20.01 -3.69
CA PHE A 289 20.14 18.92 -4.04
C PHE A 289 20.89 17.59 -4.13
N GLU A 290 20.40 16.60 -3.40
CA GLU A 290 20.92 15.23 -3.43
C GLU A 290 20.07 14.36 -4.34
N GLY A 291 20.71 13.41 -5.02
CA GLY A 291 20.02 12.47 -5.90
C GLY A 291 19.13 11.50 -5.14
N GLY A 292 18.01 11.10 -5.75
CA GLY A 292 17.02 10.22 -5.13
C GLY A 292 16.14 10.91 -4.07
N LYS A 293 16.21 12.23 -3.94
CA LYS A 293 15.34 13.02 -3.05
C LYS A 293 14.53 14.06 -3.84
N SER A 294 13.38 14.42 -3.26
CA SER A 294 12.53 15.50 -3.74
C SER A 294 12.63 16.69 -2.80
N TYR A 295 12.70 17.88 -3.38
CA TYR A 295 12.81 19.15 -2.69
C TYR A 295 11.74 20.10 -3.19
N TYR A 296 11.44 21.11 -2.38
CA TYR A 296 10.65 22.25 -2.82
C TYR A 296 11.32 23.54 -2.39
N VAL A 297 11.15 24.58 -3.21
CA VAL A 297 11.61 25.94 -2.93
C VAL A 297 10.37 26.82 -2.87
N ALA A 298 10.12 27.44 -1.72
CA ALA A 298 8.96 28.27 -1.49
C ALA A 298 9.35 29.73 -1.27
N ALA A 299 8.74 30.61 -2.06
CA ALA A 299 8.80 32.05 -1.84
C ALA A 299 7.54 32.47 -1.08
N THR A 300 7.72 33.04 0.11
CA THR A 300 6.62 33.50 0.97
C THR A 300 6.80 34.97 1.34
N PRO A 301 5.77 35.67 1.85
CA PRO A 301 5.91 37.06 2.29
C PRO A 301 6.98 37.28 3.36
N GLN A 302 7.32 36.27 4.17
CA GLN A 302 8.34 36.40 5.20
C GLN A 302 9.76 36.16 4.71
N GLY A 303 9.93 35.41 3.62
CA GLY A 303 11.22 35.09 3.03
C GLY A 303 11.15 33.87 2.11
N VAL A 304 12.32 33.44 1.66
CA VAL A 304 12.47 32.23 0.85
C VAL A 304 13.03 31.10 1.72
N PHE A 305 12.52 29.89 1.55
CA PHE A 305 13.13 28.70 2.13
C PHE A 305 13.03 27.51 1.18
N TYR A 306 13.80 26.46 1.48
CA TYR A 306 13.70 25.18 0.80
C TYR A 306 13.84 24.03 1.80
N ASP A 307 13.21 22.90 1.52
CA ASP A 307 13.37 21.69 2.32
C ASP A 307 13.07 20.43 1.48
N SER A 308 13.42 19.27 2.02
CA SER A 308 13.10 17.97 1.39
C SER A 308 11.68 17.49 1.75
N THR A 309 11.09 16.68 0.87
CA THR A 309 9.78 16.04 1.10
C THR A 309 9.85 14.53 1.01
N LYS A 310 8.96 13.87 1.75
CA LYS A 310 8.64 12.45 1.58
C LYS A 310 7.73 12.26 0.36
N TRP A 311 7.92 11.16 -0.36
CA TRP A 311 7.08 10.77 -1.51
C TRP A 311 6.31 9.47 -1.27
N ASP A 312 6.63 8.74 -0.20
CA ASP A 312 5.89 7.52 0.12
C ASP A 312 4.49 7.90 0.55
N LYS A 313 3.50 7.39 -0.19
CA LYS A 313 2.10 7.41 0.23
C LYS A 313 2.00 6.65 1.56
N PRO A 314 1.11 7.08 2.47
CA PRO A 314 0.86 6.34 3.70
C PRO A 314 0.41 4.93 3.35
N THR A 315 1.06 3.96 3.99
CA THR A 315 0.75 2.53 3.81
C THR A 315 -0.15 2.00 4.92
N GLU A 316 -0.48 2.85 5.90
CA GLU A 316 -1.36 2.46 6.99
C GLU A 316 -2.75 2.13 6.43
N GLY A 317 -3.26 0.95 6.81
CA GLY A 317 -4.42 0.33 6.18
C GLY A 317 -5.73 1.10 6.33
N GLN A 318 -5.74 2.26 7.00
CA GLN A 318 -6.93 3.07 7.28
C GLN A 318 -7.31 4.06 6.16
N GLY A 319 -6.59 4.05 5.03
CA GLY A 319 -6.90 4.91 3.88
C GLY A 319 -6.53 6.37 4.12
N GLU A 320 -5.41 6.62 4.79
CA GLU A 320 -5.04 7.96 5.24
C GLU A 320 -4.32 8.76 4.13
N SER A 321 -4.19 10.06 4.35
CA SER A 321 -3.36 10.98 3.58
C SER A 321 -2.33 11.59 4.51
N SER A 322 -1.10 11.80 4.03
CA SER A 322 -0.04 12.37 4.85
C SER A 322 -0.01 13.88 4.72
N LEU A 323 0.06 14.62 5.82
CA LEU A 323 0.21 16.08 5.80
C LEU A 323 1.43 16.49 6.62
N ARG A 324 2.21 17.39 6.04
CA ARG A 324 3.23 18.15 6.75
C ARG A 324 2.79 19.59 6.91
N MET A 325 3.10 20.20 8.05
CA MET A 325 2.83 21.61 8.29
C MET A 325 4.12 22.40 8.49
N THR A 326 4.21 23.57 7.88
CA THR A 326 5.33 24.51 8.00
C THR A 326 4.81 25.86 8.43
N LEU A 327 5.28 26.32 9.59
CA LEU A 327 4.89 27.59 10.19
C LEU A 327 6.03 28.60 10.05
N LEU A 328 5.74 29.71 9.38
CA LEU A 328 6.70 30.81 9.14
C LEU A 328 6.30 32.09 9.87
N SER A 329 5.16 32.09 10.56
CA SER A 329 4.69 33.26 11.31
C SER A 329 5.66 33.54 12.46
N PRO A 330 6.30 34.72 12.51
CA PRO A 330 7.22 35.08 13.59
C PRO A 330 6.49 35.17 14.93
N CYS A 331 7.16 34.83 16.03
CA CYS A 331 6.58 34.85 17.37
C CYS A 331 6.02 36.22 17.79
N ASN A 332 6.63 37.32 17.34
CA ASN A 332 6.14 38.68 17.61
C ASN A 332 4.77 38.99 16.99
N THR A 333 4.32 38.21 16.00
CA THR A 333 3.07 38.41 15.27
C THR A 333 1.85 37.74 15.90
N ILE A 334 2.07 36.85 16.87
CA ILE A 334 1.02 36.11 17.58
C ILE A 334 0.40 37.05 18.62
N MET A 335 -0.85 37.47 18.46
CA MET A 335 -1.47 38.45 19.37
C MET A 335 -1.65 37.92 20.80
N ASN A 336 -1.87 36.62 20.96
CA ASN A 336 -2.11 36.03 22.27
C ASN A 336 -0.79 35.82 23.05
N LEU A 337 -0.62 36.57 24.13
CA LEU A 337 0.58 36.52 24.98
C LEU A 337 0.74 35.16 25.68
N THR A 338 -0.35 34.45 25.97
CA THR A 338 -0.26 33.11 26.58
C THR A 338 0.38 32.13 25.61
N VAL A 339 -0.04 32.14 24.34
CA VAL A 339 0.54 31.28 23.29
C VAL A 339 2.03 31.56 23.09
N ARG A 340 2.47 32.82 23.14
CA ARG A 340 3.90 33.15 23.04
C ARG A 340 4.73 32.46 24.13
N SER A 341 4.19 32.38 25.36
CA SER A 341 4.89 31.71 26.47
C SER A 341 5.03 30.19 26.32
N TRP A 342 4.36 29.58 25.33
CA TRP A 342 4.33 28.12 25.16
C TRP A 342 5.40 27.60 24.21
N GLY A 343 5.95 28.45 23.34
CA GLY A 343 6.80 28.00 22.24
C GLY A 343 7.51 29.13 21.50
N CYS A 344 7.84 30.22 22.21
CA CYS A 344 8.68 31.31 21.72
C CYS A 344 9.76 31.60 22.77
N ASN A 345 11.01 31.76 22.33
CA ASN A 345 12.13 31.91 23.26
C ASN A 345 12.21 33.32 23.88
N ASN A 346 11.61 34.35 23.25
CA ASN A 346 11.46 35.72 23.77
C ASN A 346 10.37 36.50 23.00
N SER A 347 9.80 37.56 23.60
CA SER A 347 8.74 38.39 23.01
C SER A 347 9.18 39.24 21.79
N GLY A 348 10.49 39.39 21.58
CA GLY A 348 11.11 40.05 20.41
C GLY A 348 11.72 39.11 19.37
N ASP A 349 11.56 37.79 19.52
CA ASP A 349 12.16 36.82 18.60
C ASP A 349 11.50 36.85 17.21
N THR A 350 12.33 36.88 16.17
CA THR A 350 11.91 36.79 14.76
C THR A 350 11.70 35.34 14.33
N SER A 351 12.12 34.36 15.14
CA SER A 351 11.87 32.94 14.89
C SER A 351 10.38 32.60 14.94
N SER A 352 9.98 31.56 14.21
CA SER A 352 8.62 31.04 14.25
C SER A 352 8.34 30.27 15.54
N TYR A 353 7.07 30.14 15.88
CA TYR A 353 6.62 29.31 16.99
C TYR A 353 7.08 27.86 16.79
N PHE A 354 7.63 27.25 17.84
CA PHE A 354 8.15 25.87 17.84
C PHE A 354 7.48 24.96 18.86
N GLY A 355 6.44 25.46 19.54
CA GLY A 355 5.68 24.67 20.49
C GLY A 355 4.74 23.67 19.83
N ARG A 356 3.90 23.05 20.65
CA ARG A 356 2.94 22.04 20.23
C ARG A 356 1.82 22.65 19.41
N ILE A 357 1.49 21.99 18.30
CA ILE A 357 0.34 22.32 17.47
C ILE A 357 -0.48 21.05 17.29
N ALA A 358 -1.79 21.20 17.33
CA ALA A 358 -2.72 20.15 17.01
C ALA A 358 -3.56 20.48 15.77
N LEU A 359 -3.86 19.46 14.98
CA LEU A 359 -4.88 19.46 13.96
C LEU A 359 -6.07 18.67 14.48
N CYS A 360 -7.24 19.31 14.44
CA CYS A 360 -8.47 18.74 14.94
C CYS A 360 -9.53 18.83 13.85
N ARG A 361 -10.28 17.74 13.66
CA ARG A 361 -11.35 17.72 12.68
C ARG A 361 -12.43 18.72 13.10
N TYR A 362 -12.84 19.59 12.17
CA TYR A 362 -13.84 20.61 12.42
C TYR A 362 -15.20 19.99 12.78
N ASN A 363 -15.75 20.45 13.89
CA ASN A 363 -17.08 20.09 14.36
C ASN A 363 -17.93 21.35 14.60
N PRO A 364 -19.11 21.50 13.98
CA PRO A 364 -20.03 22.57 14.33
C PRO A 364 -20.71 22.39 15.71
N GLU A 365 -20.78 21.18 16.27
CA GLU A 365 -21.53 20.90 17.51
C GLU A 365 -20.72 21.08 18.81
N ASN A 366 -19.38 21.06 18.76
CA ASN A 366 -18.50 21.14 19.93
C ASN A 366 -17.52 22.31 19.81
N VAL A 367 -18.03 23.52 20.07
CA VAL A 367 -17.27 24.78 19.96
C VAL A 367 -16.33 24.98 21.16
N GLU A 368 -16.69 24.43 22.31
CA GLU A 368 -16.03 24.76 23.59
C GLU A 368 -14.69 24.02 23.75
N HIS A 369 -14.56 22.80 23.24
CA HIS A 369 -13.30 22.03 23.29
C HIS A 369 -13.06 21.25 21.99
N PRO A 370 -12.57 21.91 20.94
CA PRO A 370 -12.48 21.34 19.60
C PRO A 370 -11.38 20.26 19.42
N CYS A 371 -10.56 20.00 20.45
CA CYS A 371 -9.33 19.19 20.36
C CYS A 371 -9.15 18.25 21.57
N ASP A 372 -10.19 17.52 21.98
CA ASP A 372 -10.09 16.54 23.07
C ASP A 372 -9.46 15.23 22.56
N PRO A 373 -8.28 14.80 23.06
CA PRO A 373 -7.63 13.56 22.64
C PRO A 373 -8.34 12.29 23.16
N ARG A 374 -9.30 12.39 24.09
CA ARG A 374 -10.05 11.24 24.63
C ARG A 374 -11.33 10.93 23.87
N ASP A 375 -11.79 11.84 23.02
CA ASP A 375 -13.00 11.63 22.22
C ASP A 375 -12.69 10.69 21.03
N THR A 376 -12.70 9.40 21.32
CA THR A 376 -12.55 8.32 20.33
C THR A 376 -13.72 8.23 19.35
N SER A 377 -14.84 8.88 19.64
CA SER A 377 -16.10 8.63 18.97
C SER A 377 -16.32 9.49 17.72
N LYS A 378 -15.77 10.71 17.64
CA LYS A 378 -16.09 11.61 16.52
C LYS A 378 -15.02 12.58 15.98
N TYR A 379 -13.84 12.79 16.59
CA TYR A 379 -12.88 13.77 16.07
C TYR A 379 -11.42 13.32 16.20
N PHE A 380 -10.74 13.11 15.07
CA PHE A 380 -9.32 12.78 15.07
C PHE A 380 -8.51 14.00 15.55
N TYR A 381 -7.68 13.78 16.57
CA TYR A 381 -6.70 14.71 17.11
C TYR A 381 -5.31 14.26 16.69
N TYR A 382 -4.60 15.13 15.98
CA TYR A 382 -3.21 14.91 15.57
C TYR A 382 -2.37 16.02 16.16
N ALA A 383 -1.33 15.71 16.93
CA ALA A 383 -0.48 16.72 17.53
C ALA A 383 1.00 16.39 17.38
N TRP A 384 1.77 17.43 17.07
CA TRP A 384 3.23 17.35 17.05
C TRP A 384 3.77 17.63 18.45
N LYS A 385 4.63 16.73 18.95
CA LYS A 385 5.24 16.82 20.28
C LYS A 385 6.65 17.39 20.19
N THR A 386 6.97 18.35 21.05
CA THR A 386 8.31 18.97 21.06
C THR A 386 9.43 17.97 21.42
N GLU A 387 9.14 16.96 22.23
CA GLU A 387 10.13 16.00 22.77
C GLU A 387 10.50 14.86 21.81
N ASN A 388 9.69 14.62 20.77
CA ASN A 388 9.88 13.49 19.84
C ASN A 388 10.68 13.86 18.57
N ASP A 389 11.31 15.03 18.52
CA ASP A 389 11.92 15.58 17.30
C ASP A 389 10.91 15.72 16.14
N ASP A 390 9.64 15.96 16.47
CA ASP A 390 8.54 16.11 15.50
C ASP A 390 8.60 17.43 14.72
N TYR A 391 9.65 18.23 14.89
CA TYR A 391 9.85 19.47 14.15
C TYR A 391 11.31 19.72 13.86
N LYS A 392 11.57 20.36 12.72
CA LYS A 392 12.89 20.81 12.29
C LYS A 392 12.86 22.32 12.07
N ARG A 393 13.91 23.01 12.52
CA ARG A 393 14.11 24.42 12.18
C ARG A 393 14.62 24.55 10.75
N ILE A 394 13.94 25.37 9.95
CA ILE A 394 14.30 25.62 8.55
C ILE A 394 14.80 27.07 8.39
N PRO A 395 15.96 27.29 7.75
CA PRO A 395 16.45 28.65 7.53
C PRO A 395 15.56 29.39 6.52
N VAL A 396 15.11 30.59 6.89
CA VAL A 396 14.33 31.48 6.02
C VAL A 396 15.20 32.68 5.67
N TYR A 397 15.38 32.90 4.37
CA TYR A 397 16.26 33.94 3.82
C TYR A 397 15.48 35.20 3.46
N ASP A 398 16.04 36.36 3.77
CA ASP A 398 15.36 37.64 3.55
C ASP A 398 15.46 38.15 2.09
N TYR A 399 14.47 38.96 1.71
CA TYR A 399 14.46 39.66 0.43
C TYR A 399 15.39 40.87 0.37
N ASN A 400 15.59 41.56 1.49
CA ASN A 400 16.30 42.83 1.52
C ASN A 400 17.78 42.70 1.89
N GLY A 401 18.15 41.59 2.54
CA GLY A 401 19.52 41.32 3.00
C GLY A 401 20.42 40.57 2.01
N GLY A 402 20.08 40.52 0.71
CA GLY A 402 20.89 39.81 -0.30
C GLY A 402 20.98 38.29 -0.11
N GLY A 403 19.98 37.66 0.53
CA GLY A 403 20.00 36.24 0.85
C GLY A 403 20.62 35.88 2.20
N ASN A 404 20.74 36.84 3.12
CA ASN A 404 21.10 36.57 4.51
C ASN A 404 19.97 35.84 5.26
N LEU A 405 20.34 35.03 6.26
CA LEU A 405 19.40 34.36 7.15
C LEU A 405 18.60 35.41 7.93
N LYS A 406 17.28 35.43 7.73
CA LYS A 406 16.36 36.34 8.42
C LYS A 406 15.95 35.81 9.78
N ALA A 407 15.48 34.57 9.76
CA ALA A 407 14.89 33.87 10.88
C ALA A 407 14.81 32.37 10.57
N ASN A 408 14.55 31.57 11.61
CA ASN A 408 14.26 30.15 11.43
C ASN A 408 12.74 29.94 11.46
N GLY A 409 12.22 29.29 10.41
CA GLY A 409 10.88 28.70 10.37
C GLY A 409 10.82 27.36 11.11
N THR A 410 9.61 26.86 11.34
CA THR A 410 9.37 25.56 12.00
C THR A 410 8.63 24.66 11.04
N ALA A 411 9.25 23.55 10.65
CA ALA A 411 8.64 22.56 9.78
C ALA A 411 8.41 21.27 10.57
N TYR A 412 7.15 20.95 10.80
CA TYR A 412 6.73 19.77 11.56
C TYR A 412 6.87 18.50 10.72
N SER A 413 6.88 17.33 11.35
CA SER A 413 6.95 16.02 10.70
C SER A 413 5.65 15.69 9.96
N PHE A 414 5.68 14.69 9.08
CA PHE A 414 4.47 14.21 8.40
C PHE A 414 3.59 13.44 9.37
N ILE A 415 2.29 13.75 9.39
CA ILE A 415 1.27 12.97 10.11
C ILE A 415 0.27 12.42 9.11
N ASP A 416 -0.08 11.16 9.27
CA ASP A 416 -1.12 10.51 8.47
C ASP A 416 -2.49 10.82 9.07
N MET A 417 -3.39 11.31 8.21
CA MET A 417 -4.71 11.80 8.60
C MET A 417 -5.80 11.37 7.64
N LYS A 418 -6.98 11.15 8.20
CA LYS A 418 -8.15 10.78 7.42
C LYS A 418 -8.71 11.96 6.62
N PRO A 419 -9.49 11.69 5.56
CA PRO A 419 -10.19 12.73 4.82
C PRO A 419 -11.21 13.46 5.70
N GLY A 420 -11.29 14.79 5.55
CA GLY A 420 -12.17 15.63 6.36
C GLY A 420 -11.74 17.09 6.37
N ILE A 421 -12.54 17.91 7.07
CA ILE A 421 -12.26 19.32 7.31
C ILE A 421 -11.49 19.42 8.63
N TYR A 422 -10.34 20.10 8.63
CA TYR A 422 -9.46 20.25 9.77
C TYR A 422 -9.21 21.73 10.09
N LYS A 423 -8.91 21.99 11.35
CA LYS A 423 -8.45 23.29 11.87
C LYS A 423 -7.18 23.08 12.69
N ALA A 424 -6.28 24.07 12.65
CA ALA A 424 -5.05 24.05 13.42
C ALA A 424 -5.17 24.89 14.70
N TYR A 425 -4.61 24.37 15.79
CA TYR A 425 -4.66 24.98 17.11
C TYR A 425 -3.30 24.95 17.80
N TYR A 426 -2.93 26.04 18.45
CA TYR A 426 -1.86 26.04 19.44
C TYR A 426 -2.32 25.28 20.68
N VAL A 427 -1.51 24.35 21.17
CA VAL A 427 -1.87 23.49 22.30
C VAL A 427 -0.79 23.55 23.38
N LYS A 428 -1.20 23.58 24.65
CA LYS A 428 -0.31 23.34 25.79
C LYS A 428 -0.97 22.40 26.79
N TYR A 429 -0.20 21.42 27.24
CA TYR A 429 -0.59 20.54 28.34
C TYR A 429 -0.20 21.21 29.66
N LEU A 430 -1.18 21.41 30.54
CA LEU A 430 -0.99 22.14 31.79
C LEU A 430 -0.16 21.35 32.81
N LEU A 431 -0.22 20.01 32.75
CA LEU A 431 0.53 19.10 33.62
C LEU A 431 1.88 18.66 33.05
N GLY A 432 2.31 19.27 31.93
CA GLY A 432 3.53 18.88 31.23
C GLY A 432 3.34 17.68 30.30
N ASP A 433 4.44 17.30 29.68
CA ASP A 433 4.47 16.22 28.71
C ASP A 433 4.61 14.87 29.39
N SER A 434 3.63 14.01 29.17
CA SER A 434 3.62 12.64 29.69
C SER A 434 3.06 11.71 28.63
N ASP A 435 3.33 10.41 28.78
CA ASP A 435 2.75 9.38 27.92
C ASP A 435 1.24 9.20 28.13
N ARG A 436 0.67 9.83 29.16
CA ARG A 436 -0.76 9.82 29.44
C ARG A 436 -1.51 10.75 28.48
N THR A 437 -2.66 10.29 27.97
CA THR A 437 -3.62 11.16 27.27
C THR A 437 -4.22 12.18 28.26
N PRO A 438 -3.96 13.49 28.08
CA PRO A 438 -4.48 14.52 28.99
C PRO A 438 -6.00 14.56 28.97
N ALA A 439 -6.61 15.01 30.07
CA ALA A 439 -8.03 15.28 30.13
C ALA A 439 -8.36 16.61 29.45
N LYS A 440 -9.62 16.81 29.08
CA LYS A 440 -10.14 18.01 28.45
C LYS A 440 -9.80 19.31 29.20
N GLU A 441 -9.78 19.27 30.53
CA GLU A 441 -9.49 20.41 31.42
C GLU A 441 -7.99 20.67 31.59
N GLU A 442 -7.14 19.72 31.19
CA GLU A 442 -5.68 19.78 31.32
C GLU A 442 -5.01 20.33 30.06
N ILE A 443 -5.81 20.79 29.08
CA ILE A 443 -5.36 21.24 27.77
C ILE A 443 -5.82 22.67 27.53
N ALA A 444 -4.87 23.57 27.28
CA ALA A 444 -5.16 24.90 26.77
C ALA A 444 -5.06 24.90 25.23
N VAL A 445 -6.11 25.36 24.55
CA VAL A 445 -6.22 25.32 23.08
C VAL A 445 -6.54 26.73 22.56
N VAL A 446 -5.82 27.19 21.54
CA VAL A 446 -6.07 28.49 20.89
C VAL A 446 -6.05 28.31 19.37
N GLU A 447 -7.12 28.72 18.69
CA GLU A 447 -7.24 28.59 17.23
C GLU A 447 -6.19 29.42 16.48
N ILE A 448 -5.56 28.83 15.47
CA ILE A 448 -4.81 29.57 14.47
C ILE A 448 -5.84 30.15 13.49
N GLN A 449 -6.06 31.46 13.54
CA GLN A 449 -7.04 32.13 12.68
C GLN A 449 -6.77 31.86 11.19
N GLY A 450 -7.83 31.52 10.44
CA GLY A 450 -7.75 31.24 9.00
C GLY A 450 -7.13 29.88 8.64
N SER A 451 -6.95 28.96 9.60
CA SER A 451 -6.33 27.64 9.38
C SER A 451 -7.31 26.51 9.02
N THR A 452 -8.51 26.84 8.56
CA THR A 452 -9.49 25.81 8.16
C THR A 452 -9.16 25.29 6.77
N PHE A 453 -9.04 23.97 6.64
CA PHE A 453 -8.80 23.34 5.35
C PHE A 453 -9.49 21.99 5.22
N GLU A 454 -9.65 21.54 3.99
CA GLU A 454 -10.28 20.26 3.66
C GLU A 454 -9.28 19.36 2.94
N ILE A 455 -9.17 18.11 3.41
CA ILE A 455 -8.47 17.05 2.72
C ILE A 455 -9.50 16.09 2.15
N THR A 456 -9.47 15.93 0.83
CA THR A 456 -10.42 15.07 0.09
C THR A 456 -9.70 13.87 -0.52
N GLY A 457 -10.31 12.69 -0.42
CA GLY A 457 -9.75 11.44 -0.95
C GLY A 457 -8.54 10.91 -0.18
N MET A 458 -8.05 9.73 -0.59
CA MET A 458 -7.06 8.95 0.15
C MET A 458 -5.71 8.84 -0.57
N GLY A 459 -4.65 8.57 0.18
CA GLY A 459 -3.30 8.32 -0.35
C GLY A 459 -2.58 9.57 -0.90
N GLY A 460 -3.06 10.77 -0.60
CA GLY A 460 -2.38 12.01 -0.95
C GLY A 460 -1.27 12.36 0.06
N VAL A 461 -0.23 13.04 -0.40
CA VAL A 461 0.78 13.65 0.48
C VAL A 461 0.70 15.16 0.29
N TYR A 462 0.52 15.91 1.36
CA TYR A 462 0.25 17.33 1.35
C TYR A 462 1.27 18.10 2.20
N SER A 463 1.53 19.35 1.82
CA SER A 463 2.31 20.31 2.59
C SER A 463 1.48 21.57 2.81
N LEU A 464 1.25 21.89 4.08
CA LEU A 464 0.58 23.09 4.52
C LEU A 464 1.60 24.13 4.94
N ILE A 465 1.57 25.30 4.30
CA ILE A 465 2.42 26.44 4.65
C ILE A 465 1.54 27.54 5.23
N ILE A 466 1.81 27.91 6.48
CA ILE A 466 1.16 29.03 7.17
C ILE A 466 2.13 30.20 7.21
N SER A 467 1.76 31.25 6.48
CA SER A 467 2.48 32.52 6.41
C SER A 467 1.58 33.67 6.84
N LYS A 468 2.13 34.86 7.07
CA LYS A 468 1.39 36.07 7.41
C LYS A 468 1.45 37.03 6.22
N ASN A 469 0.32 37.63 5.87
CA ASN A 469 0.28 38.64 4.82
C ASN A 469 0.87 39.96 5.38
N GLY A 470 1.90 40.49 4.72
CA GLY A 470 2.54 41.77 5.09
C GLY A 470 3.82 41.64 5.93
N GLN A 471 4.67 42.68 5.84
CA GLN A 471 5.84 42.81 6.71
C GLN A 471 5.44 43.19 8.13
N VAL A 472 6.22 42.74 9.11
CA VAL A 472 6.12 43.17 10.51
C VAL A 472 6.60 44.62 10.62
N SER A 473 5.74 45.55 10.23
CA SER A 473 5.92 46.98 10.49
C SER A 473 5.18 47.33 11.78
N SER A 474 5.80 48.16 12.62
CA SER A 474 5.38 48.54 13.97
C SER A 474 4.03 49.25 14.07
N ASN A 475 3.33 49.49 12.95
CA ASN A 475 1.99 50.05 12.93
C ASN A 475 0.97 48.99 12.54
N ILE A 476 0.20 48.59 13.55
CA ILE A 476 -0.87 47.59 13.52
C ILE A 476 -1.94 48.05 12.52
N SER A 477 -1.93 47.48 11.32
CA SER A 477 -3.05 47.57 10.38
C SER A 477 -3.92 46.31 10.49
N PRO A 478 -5.27 46.39 10.39
CA PRO A 478 -6.18 45.26 10.63
C PRO A 478 -6.13 44.16 9.56
N ASN A 479 -5.44 44.36 8.43
CA ASN A 479 -5.38 43.42 7.31
C ASN A 479 -4.25 42.36 7.43
N ASN A 480 -3.83 42.07 8.67
CA ASN A 480 -2.74 41.14 9.00
C ASN A 480 -3.21 39.68 9.07
N SER A 481 -3.95 39.22 8.06
CA SER A 481 -4.49 37.85 8.02
C SER A 481 -3.40 36.82 7.72
N ASN A 482 -3.52 35.63 8.31
CA ASN A 482 -2.69 34.49 7.94
C ASN A 482 -3.03 34.06 6.50
N VAL A 483 -2.01 33.83 5.69
CA VAL A 483 -2.13 33.21 4.37
C VAL A 483 -1.86 31.72 4.53
N LEU A 484 -2.92 30.94 4.29
CA LEU A 484 -2.91 29.49 4.31
C LEU A 484 -2.75 28.98 2.89
N ASN A 485 -1.65 28.28 2.61
CA ASN A 485 -1.47 27.61 1.32
C ASN A 485 -1.23 26.12 1.51
N ILE A 486 -2.02 25.31 0.80
CA ILE A 486 -1.86 23.85 0.79
C ILE A 486 -1.41 23.43 -0.58
N TYR A 487 -0.33 22.67 -0.58
CA TYR A 487 0.27 22.10 -1.76
C TYR A 487 0.19 20.59 -1.67
N THR A 488 -0.20 19.95 -2.76
CA THR A 488 -0.19 18.50 -2.89
C THR A 488 1.20 18.09 -3.33
N ILE A 489 1.98 17.45 -2.46
CA ILE A 489 3.25 16.86 -2.85
C ILE A 489 2.97 15.67 -3.76
N VAL A 490 2.22 14.68 -3.28
CA VAL A 490 1.83 13.49 -4.06
C VAL A 490 0.32 13.52 -4.26
N PRO A 491 -0.17 13.34 -5.49
CA PRO A 491 -1.60 13.33 -5.73
C PRO A 491 -2.30 12.15 -5.08
N ARG A 492 -3.56 12.39 -4.71
CA ARG A 492 -4.47 11.38 -4.20
C ARG A 492 -4.70 10.25 -5.20
N ASN A 493 -5.17 9.13 -4.71
CA ASN A 493 -5.61 8.04 -5.58
C ASN A 493 -6.93 8.46 -6.26
N HIS A 494 -7.07 8.15 -7.55
CA HIS A 494 -8.28 8.47 -8.34
C HIS A 494 -9.02 7.21 -8.83
N LEU A 495 -8.31 6.08 -8.94
CA LEU A 495 -8.91 4.83 -9.39
C LEU A 495 -9.59 4.15 -8.21
N SER A 496 -10.91 3.99 -8.26
CA SER A 496 -11.67 3.32 -7.21
C SER A 496 -11.19 1.88 -7.00
N ILE A 497 -11.07 1.46 -5.74
CA ILE A 497 -10.72 0.10 -5.31
C ILE A 497 -11.64 -0.97 -5.92
N LEU A 498 -12.87 -0.60 -6.28
CA LEU A 498 -13.86 -1.48 -6.90
C LEU A 498 -13.40 -2.06 -8.24
N TRP A 499 -12.44 -1.44 -8.92
CA TRP A 499 -11.84 -1.99 -10.13
C TRP A 499 -11.05 -3.29 -9.89
N GLN A 500 -10.79 -3.68 -8.64
CA GLN A 500 -10.25 -5.00 -8.30
C GLN A 500 -11.33 -6.10 -8.24
N VAL A 501 -12.62 -5.76 -8.13
CA VAL A 501 -13.68 -6.77 -8.02
C VAL A 501 -13.67 -7.76 -9.20
N PRO A 502 -13.49 -7.35 -10.48
CA PRO A 502 -13.43 -8.28 -11.60
C PRO A 502 -12.32 -9.33 -11.51
N GLN A 503 -11.10 -8.96 -11.09
CA GLN A 503 -10.01 -9.93 -10.92
C GLN A 503 -10.29 -10.91 -9.77
N TYR A 504 -10.92 -10.46 -8.67
CA TYR A 504 -11.36 -11.33 -7.57
C TYR A 504 -12.43 -12.33 -8.03
N ILE A 505 -13.42 -11.88 -8.79
CA ILE A 505 -14.45 -12.77 -9.37
C ILE A 505 -13.82 -13.88 -10.21
N VAL A 506 -12.90 -13.52 -11.10
CA VAL A 506 -12.29 -14.48 -12.02
C VAL A 506 -11.35 -15.45 -11.29
N ILE A 507 -10.55 -15.00 -10.32
CA ILE A 507 -9.67 -15.90 -9.55
C ILE A 507 -10.47 -16.81 -8.61
N THR A 508 -11.57 -16.36 -8.01
CA THR A 508 -12.42 -17.21 -7.18
C THR A 508 -13.11 -18.29 -8.02
N ALA A 509 -13.57 -17.94 -9.23
CA ALA A 509 -14.08 -18.94 -10.18
C ALA A 509 -12.99 -19.95 -10.57
N ALA A 510 -11.75 -19.49 -10.77
CA ALA A 510 -10.59 -20.34 -11.04
C ALA A 510 -10.29 -21.30 -9.88
N GLU A 511 -10.36 -20.82 -8.64
CA GLU A 511 -10.17 -21.63 -7.43
C GLU A 511 -11.17 -22.77 -7.32
N ILE A 512 -12.45 -22.49 -7.53
CA ILE A 512 -13.50 -23.52 -7.46
C ILE A 512 -13.27 -24.61 -8.51
N LEU A 513 -12.89 -24.20 -9.73
CA LEU A 513 -12.64 -25.10 -10.85
C LEU A 513 -11.29 -25.81 -10.81
N PHE A 514 -10.32 -25.33 -10.02
CA PHE A 514 -8.99 -25.92 -9.93
C PHE A 514 -8.75 -26.61 -8.58
N SER A 515 -8.86 -25.87 -7.48
CA SER A 515 -8.51 -26.33 -6.13
C SER A 515 -9.54 -27.31 -5.57
N ILE A 516 -10.83 -26.94 -5.55
CA ILE A 516 -11.89 -27.80 -4.99
C ILE A 516 -12.01 -29.09 -5.78
N THR A 517 -12.09 -29.00 -7.11
CA THR A 517 -12.15 -30.17 -7.99
C THR A 517 -10.86 -30.98 -7.97
N GLY A 518 -9.70 -30.32 -7.80
CA GLY A 518 -8.40 -30.98 -7.72
C GLY A 518 -8.31 -31.83 -6.46
N LEU A 519 -8.73 -31.30 -5.31
CA LEU A 519 -8.82 -32.03 -4.06
C LEU A 519 -9.81 -33.20 -4.14
N GLU A 520 -10.99 -32.98 -4.75
CA GLU A 520 -11.99 -34.05 -4.97
C GLU A 520 -11.44 -35.15 -5.88
N PHE A 521 -10.78 -34.78 -6.98
CA PHE A 521 -10.13 -35.71 -7.89
C PHE A 521 -9.05 -36.53 -7.18
N CYS A 522 -8.17 -35.85 -6.45
CA CYS A 522 -7.11 -36.50 -5.67
C CYS A 522 -7.68 -37.49 -4.66
N TYR A 523 -8.73 -37.10 -3.94
CA TYR A 523 -9.40 -37.99 -2.98
C TYR A 523 -10.06 -39.20 -3.65
N SER A 524 -10.66 -39.02 -4.83
CA SER A 524 -11.34 -40.08 -5.59
C SER A 524 -10.37 -41.10 -6.21
N GLN A 525 -9.18 -40.65 -6.63
CA GLN A 525 -8.17 -41.49 -7.27
C GLN A 525 -7.19 -42.11 -6.26
N ALA A 526 -7.17 -41.61 -5.02
CA ALA A 526 -6.28 -42.11 -3.98
C ALA A 526 -6.70 -43.50 -3.48
N ALA A 527 -5.73 -44.42 -3.44
CA ALA A 527 -5.89 -45.67 -2.70
C ALA A 527 -6.21 -45.39 -1.22
N PRO A 528 -7.04 -46.23 -0.56
CA PRO A 528 -7.43 -46.01 0.85
C PRO A 528 -6.24 -45.89 1.82
N SER A 529 -5.13 -46.56 1.49
CA SER A 529 -3.86 -46.55 2.23
C SER A 529 -3.03 -45.26 2.03
N MET A 530 -3.30 -44.49 0.96
CA MET A 530 -2.46 -43.38 0.49
C MET A 530 -3.11 -42.00 0.60
N LYS A 531 -4.38 -41.91 1.00
CA LYS A 531 -5.12 -40.64 1.10
C LYS A 531 -4.40 -39.57 1.92
N ALA A 532 -3.84 -39.95 3.07
CA ALA A 532 -3.09 -39.02 3.94
C ALA A 532 -1.78 -38.54 3.29
N VAL A 533 -1.06 -39.43 2.58
CA VAL A 533 0.17 -39.08 1.86
C VAL A 533 -0.15 -38.12 0.72
N LEU A 534 -1.23 -38.36 -0.02
CA LEU A 534 -1.65 -37.50 -1.12
C LEU A 534 -2.06 -36.10 -0.64
N GLN A 535 -2.75 -36.00 0.49
CA GLN A 535 -3.07 -34.70 1.10
C GLN A 535 -1.81 -33.96 1.55
N ALA A 536 -0.84 -34.67 2.14
CA ALA A 536 0.45 -34.07 2.51
C ALA A 536 1.21 -33.55 1.28
N VAL A 537 1.20 -34.32 0.19
CA VAL A 537 1.77 -33.89 -1.11
C VAL A 537 1.03 -32.67 -1.65
N TRP A 538 -0.30 -32.60 -1.55
CA TRP A 538 -1.05 -31.41 -1.96
C TRP A 538 -0.59 -30.17 -1.18
N CYS A 539 -0.52 -30.23 0.15
CA CYS A 539 0.01 -29.11 0.94
C CYS A 539 1.47 -28.78 0.58
N PHE A 540 2.28 -29.78 0.24
CA PHE A 540 3.64 -29.55 -0.25
C PHE A 540 3.64 -28.80 -1.59
N THR A 541 2.70 -29.06 -2.49
CA THR A 541 2.57 -28.27 -3.73
C THR A 541 2.18 -26.80 -3.48
N VAL A 542 1.41 -26.51 -2.44
CA VAL A 542 1.14 -25.12 -2.00
C VAL A 542 2.45 -24.46 -1.57
N ALA A 543 3.21 -25.12 -0.69
CA ALA A 543 4.50 -24.61 -0.23
C ALA A 543 5.52 -24.41 -1.38
N LEU A 544 5.50 -25.28 -2.40
CA LEU A 544 6.29 -25.07 -3.61
C LEU A 544 5.84 -23.85 -4.41
N GLY A 545 4.53 -23.59 -4.48
CA GLY A 545 3.96 -22.38 -5.09
C GLY A 545 4.46 -21.11 -4.41
N ASP A 546 4.38 -21.07 -3.07
CA ASP A 546 4.91 -19.95 -2.28
C ASP A 546 6.43 -19.77 -2.45
N LEU A 547 7.18 -20.88 -2.51
CA LEU A 547 8.62 -20.84 -2.74
C LEU A 547 8.98 -20.25 -4.11
N ILE A 548 8.19 -20.54 -5.15
CA ILE A 548 8.35 -19.93 -6.48
C ILE A 548 8.23 -18.40 -6.39
N ILE A 549 7.26 -17.89 -5.61
CA ILE A 549 7.09 -16.45 -5.41
C ILE A 549 8.33 -15.83 -4.77
N ILE A 550 8.87 -16.45 -3.72
CA ILE A 550 10.07 -15.96 -3.01
C ILE A 550 11.28 -15.95 -3.95
N ILE A 551 11.51 -17.03 -4.68
CA ILE A 551 12.62 -17.12 -5.64
C ILE A 551 12.51 -16.02 -6.70
N ILE A 552 11.32 -15.81 -7.27
CA ILE A 552 11.10 -14.75 -8.27
C ILE A 552 11.35 -13.36 -7.67
N ALA A 553 10.96 -13.13 -6.42
CA ALA A 553 11.17 -11.86 -5.74
C ALA A 553 12.66 -11.60 -5.45
N GLU A 554 13.40 -12.61 -5.02
CA GLU A 554 14.80 -12.49 -4.60
C GLU A 554 15.78 -12.43 -5.77
N LEU A 555 15.47 -13.10 -6.88
CA LEU A 555 16.35 -13.16 -8.04
C LEU A 555 16.55 -11.79 -8.71
N ASP A 556 15.80 -10.75 -8.30
CA ASP A 556 15.83 -9.38 -8.83
C ASP A 556 16.04 -9.36 -10.35
N LEU A 557 15.42 -10.34 -11.04
CA LEU A 557 15.58 -10.60 -12.49
C LEU A 557 15.23 -9.35 -13.32
N PHE A 558 14.59 -8.39 -12.68
CA PHE A 558 14.37 -7.04 -13.15
C PHE A 558 14.88 -6.06 -12.07
N PRO A 559 16.12 -5.53 -12.18
CA PRO A 559 16.77 -4.65 -11.17
C PRO A 559 16.08 -3.30 -10.93
N ASN A 560 14.85 -3.15 -11.42
CA ASN A 560 13.95 -2.05 -11.14
C ASN A 560 12.65 -2.63 -10.56
N LEU A 561 12.69 -3.34 -9.43
CA LEU A 561 11.49 -3.80 -8.73
C LEU A 561 10.51 -2.66 -8.35
N VAL A 562 11.01 -1.43 -8.25
CA VAL A 562 10.18 -0.21 -8.14
C VAL A 562 9.42 0.11 -9.45
N ARG A 563 9.99 -0.24 -10.61
CA ARG A 563 9.29 -0.28 -11.92
C ARG A 563 8.63 -1.62 -12.23
N LEU A 564 8.66 -2.62 -11.35
CA LEU A 564 7.89 -3.86 -11.55
C LEU A 564 6.41 -3.67 -11.20
N LYS A 565 6.03 -2.53 -10.61
CA LYS A 565 4.65 -2.03 -10.74
C LYS A 565 4.26 -1.68 -12.19
N ILE A 566 5.23 -1.59 -13.12
CA ILE A 566 5.07 -1.01 -14.47
C ILE A 566 5.52 -1.94 -15.63
N PHE A 567 6.14 -3.11 -15.41
CA PHE A 567 6.79 -3.86 -16.51
C PHE A 567 5.87 -4.50 -17.58
N PHE A 568 4.54 -4.51 -17.42
CA PHE A 568 3.65 -4.78 -18.58
C PHE A 568 3.64 -3.64 -19.63
N GLN A 569 4.24 -2.47 -19.33
CA GLN A 569 4.22 -1.27 -20.16
C GLN A 569 5.11 -1.31 -21.42
N LYS A 570 5.87 -2.40 -21.69
CA LYS A 570 6.67 -2.49 -22.93
C LYS A 570 6.49 -3.76 -23.76
N PHE A 571 5.67 -4.72 -23.32
CA PHE A 571 5.38 -5.93 -24.11
C PHE A 571 4.13 -5.78 -25.02
N ILE A 572 3.34 -4.72 -24.83
CA ILE A 572 2.13 -4.42 -25.63
C ILE A 572 2.34 -3.18 -26.54
N SER A 573 3.60 -2.75 -26.75
CA SER A 573 3.93 -1.77 -27.79
C SER A 573 4.67 -2.37 -28.99
N GLU A 574 4.90 -3.69 -29.00
CA GLU A 574 5.45 -4.46 -30.12
C GLU A 574 4.63 -5.73 -30.43
N LEU A 575 3.34 -5.70 -30.06
CA LEU A 575 2.23 -6.51 -30.59
C LEU A 575 1.07 -5.55 -30.82
#